data_AF-A0A539CRP2-F1
#
_entry.id   AF-A0A539CRP2-F1
#
_cell.length_a   1.000
_cell.length_b   1.000
_cell.length_c   1.000
_cell.angle_alpha   90.00
_cell.angle_beta   90.00
_cell.angle_gamma   90.00
#
_symmetry.space_group_name_H-M   'P 1'
#
loop_
_entity.id
_entity.type
_entity.pdbx_description
1 polymer ?
#
loop_
_entity_poly.entity_id
_entity_poly.type
_entity_poly.pdbx_seq_one_letter_code
_entity_poly.pdbx_strand_id
1 'polypeptide(L)'
;MVSRSAFAGEGIQTSRRTRPARSLLLVSRSLPKIDGVRLISIQKIEVCAAGETLPGLILLGEDFDAGTDAFIDTAAVMQNLDLIITCDTSIAHLAGALGQPVFVLLKQVPDWRWLLDREDSPWYPTMRLFRQKHRGDWAEVFDRVAQALQNFFNL
;
A
#
# COMPACT_ATOMS: atom_id res chain seq x y z
N MET A 1 20.26 15.46 -0.82
CA MET A 1 19.83 14.08 -0.51
C MET A 1 18.39 13.97 -0.95
N VAL A 2 18.11 13.34 -2.10
CA VAL A 2 16.73 13.18 -2.60
C VAL A 2 16.08 12.11 -1.73
N SER A 3 15.20 12.52 -0.84
CA SER A 3 14.56 11.57 0.09
C SER A 3 13.42 10.87 -0.64
N ARG A 4 13.48 9.54 -0.73
CA ARG A 4 12.48 8.72 -1.43
C ARG A 4 11.36 8.32 -0.48
N SER A 5 10.10 8.45 -0.90
CA SER A 5 8.91 8.15 -0.11
C SER A 5 8.09 7.04 -0.76
N ALA A 6 7.71 6.05 0.04
CA ALA A 6 6.76 5.02 -0.36
C ALA A 6 5.63 4.93 0.67
N PHE A 7 4.42 4.68 0.20
CA PHE A 7 3.29 4.38 1.08
C PHE A 7 3.00 2.88 1.07
N ALA A 8 2.51 2.31 2.17
CA ALA A 8 1.96 0.96 2.25
C ALA A 8 0.57 1.00 2.90
N GLY A 9 -0.49 0.64 2.15
CA GLY A 9 -1.89 0.79 2.56
C GLY A 9 -2.79 -0.43 2.43
N GLU A 10 -3.84 -0.41 3.25
CA GLU A 10 -4.89 -1.40 3.53
C GLU A 10 -4.87 -2.74 2.81
N GLY A 11 -5.01 -3.77 3.64
CA GLY A 11 -6.28 -4.50 3.69
C GLY A 11 -6.40 -5.73 2.79
N ILE A 12 -5.76 -6.84 3.16
CA ILE A 12 -6.09 -8.13 2.57
C ILE A 12 -7.33 -8.70 3.26
N GLN A 13 -8.45 -8.81 2.53
CA GLN A 13 -9.63 -9.51 3.04
C GLN A 13 -9.38 -11.02 3.18
N THR A 14 -9.03 -11.48 4.38
CA THR A 14 -9.04 -12.91 4.74
C THR A 14 -10.36 -13.30 5.40
N SER A 15 -11.39 -13.55 4.59
CA SER A 15 -12.70 -14.12 4.97
C SER A 15 -13.63 -13.25 5.86
N ARG A 16 -14.95 -13.42 5.65
CA ARG A 16 -16.07 -12.62 6.19
C ARG A 16 -16.30 -12.67 7.71
N ARG A 17 -15.36 -13.13 8.53
CA ARG A 17 -15.52 -13.09 9.99
C ARG A 17 -14.25 -12.55 10.68
N THR A 18 -14.44 -11.42 11.34
CA THR A 18 -13.62 -10.78 12.41
C THR A 18 -12.37 -9.95 12.06
N ARG A 19 -12.59 -8.62 12.20
CA ARG A 19 -11.71 -7.49 12.61
C ARG A 19 -10.84 -6.78 11.53
N PRO A 20 -10.90 -5.43 11.40
CA PRO A 20 -10.27 -4.67 10.31
C PRO A 20 -8.76 -4.37 10.46
N ALA A 21 -8.17 -4.61 11.63
CA ALA A 21 -6.91 -3.97 12.03
C ALA A 21 -5.61 -4.81 11.89
N ARG A 22 -5.57 -5.88 11.08
CA ARG A 22 -4.36 -6.73 10.93
C ARG A 22 -3.51 -6.45 9.69
N SER A 23 -3.95 -5.54 8.83
CA SER A 23 -3.47 -5.43 7.45
C SER A 23 -2.22 -4.57 7.29
N LEU A 24 -2.16 -3.43 7.97
CA LEU A 24 -0.98 -2.57 8.03
C LEU A 24 0.22 -3.30 8.67
N LEU A 25 -0.06 -4.20 9.61
CA LEU A 25 0.95 -4.92 10.40
C LEU A 25 1.76 -5.92 9.57
N LEU A 26 1.22 -6.49 8.49
CA LEU A 26 1.91 -7.51 7.69
C LEU A 26 2.88 -6.90 6.65
N VAL A 27 2.47 -5.83 5.99
CA VAL A 27 3.33 -5.11 5.02
C VAL A 27 4.48 -4.41 5.75
N SER A 28 4.19 -3.75 6.86
CA SER A 28 5.18 -3.00 7.65
C SER A 28 6.17 -3.87 8.43
N ARG A 29 5.77 -5.07 8.89
CA ARG A 29 6.70 -6.01 9.55
C ARG A 29 7.68 -6.67 8.60
N SER A 30 7.36 -6.72 7.29
CA SER A 30 8.18 -7.40 6.28
C SER A 30 9.02 -6.44 5.41
N LEU A 31 8.67 -5.14 5.39
CA LEU A 31 9.46 -4.09 4.74
C LEU A 31 10.35 -3.23 5.68
N PRO A 32 10.78 -3.67 6.88
CA PRO A 32 11.43 -2.76 7.80
C PRO A 32 12.82 -2.36 7.30
N LYS A 33 12.97 -1.06 7.02
CA LYS A 33 14.20 -0.32 6.74
C LYS A 33 14.93 -0.73 5.46
N ILE A 34 14.40 -0.24 4.33
CA ILE A 34 15.25 -0.02 3.16
C ILE A 34 15.93 1.34 3.34
N ASP A 35 17.26 1.36 3.37
CA ASP A 35 18.02 2.59 3.51
C ASP A 35 17.67 3.59 2.40
N GLY A 36 17.40 4.83 2.79
CA GLY A 36 16.99 5.89 1.87
C GLY A 36 15.51 5.93 1.51
N VAL A 37 14.69 4.98 1.97
CA VAL A 37 13.23 4.97 1.79
C VAL A 37 12.52 5.35 3.09
N ARG A 38 11.59 6.31 3.00
CA ARG A 38 10.68 6.66 4.11
C ARG A 38 9.31 6.08 3.83
N LEU A 39 8.76 5.36 4.82
CA LEU A 39 7.39 4.86 4.76
C LEU A 39 6.46 5.91 5.37
N ILE A 40 5.45 6.32 4.60
CA ILE A 40 4.38 7.21 5.05
C ILE A 40 3.10 6.39 5.14
N SER A 41 2.20 6.68 6.08
CA SER A 41 0.85 6.15 6.13
C SER A 41 -0.16 7.22 5.74
N ILE A 42 -0.89 7.02 4.63
CA ILE A 42 -2.05 7.83 4.20
C ILE A 42 -3.37 7.31 4.77
N GLN A 43 -3.32 6.41 5.77
CA GLN A 43 -4.50 5.96 6.47
C GLN A 43 -4.65 6.64 7.82
N LYS A 44 -5.90 7.00 8.11
CA LYS A 44 -6.34 7.27 9.47
C LYS A 44 -6.32 5.96 10.26
N ILE A 45 -5.20 5.69 10.91
CA ILE A 45 -5.12 4.60 11.88
C ILE A 45 -5.89 5.10 13.10
N GLU A 46 -7.10 4.58 13.33
CA GLU A 46 -7.63 4.60 14.69
C GLU A 46 -6.63 3.83 15.54
N VAL A 47 -5.92 4.54 16.41
CA VAL A 47 -5.00 3.93 17.38
C VAL A 47 -5.87 3.17 18.38
N CYS A 48 -6.31 1.97 18.00
CA CYS A 48 -7.07 1.06 18.85
C CYS A 48 -6.15 0.56 19.96
N ALA A 49 -6.00 1.33 21.04
CA ALA A 49 -5.55 0.98 22.40
C ALA A 49 -4.26 0.15 22.60
N ALA A 50 -3.58 -0.27 21.54
CA ALA A 50 -2.32 -0.98 21.54
C ALA A 50 -1.35 -0.15 20.70
N GLY A 51 -0.62 0.75 21.35
CA GLY A 51 0.32 1.70 20.74
C GLY A 51 1.55 1.04 20.11
N GLU A 52 1.35 0.08 19.20
CA GLU A 52 2.40 -0.42 18.31
C GLU A 52 2.61 0.61 17.18
N THR A 53 3.29 1.71 17.50
CA THR A 53 3.87 2.59 16.48
C THR A 53 4.93 1.79 15.74
N LEU A 54 4.71 1.55 14.44
CA LEU A 54 5.66 0.83 13.60
C LEU A 54 6.93 1.69 13.44
N PRO A 55 8.11 1.23 13.89
CA PRO A 55 9.31 2.04 13.86
C PRO A 55 9.70 2.39 12.41
N GLY A 56 9.73 3.68 12.09
CA GLY A 56 10.06 4.20 10.76
C GLY A 56 8.86 4.53 9.86
N LEU A 57 7.62 4.32 10.34
CA LEU A 57 6.40 4.77 9.65
C LEU A 57 6.03 6.19 10.08
N ILE A 58 5.89 7.10 9.12
CA ILE A 58 5.42 8.47 9.36
C ILE A 58 3.90 8.47 9.30
N LEU A 59 3.26 8.92 10.39
CA LEU A 59 1.82 9.11 10.46
C LEU A 59 1.47 10.57 10.14
N LEU A 60 0.42 10.76 9.36
CA LEU A 60 -0.19 12.07 9.15
C LEU A 60 -1.05 12.38 10.38
N GLY A 61 -1.00 13.61 10.88
CA GLY A 61 -1.63 14.00 12.15
C GLY A 61 -3.15 13.76 12.20
N GLU A 62 -3.76 13.96 13.36
CA GLU A 62 -5.17 13.62 13.61
C GLU A 62 -6.18 14.38 12.73
N ASP A 63 -5.77 15.53 12.20
CA ASP A 63 -6.55 16.39 11.30
C ASP A 63 -6.50 15.95 9.83
N PHE A 64 -5.62 15.01 9.46
CA PHE A 64 -5.56 14.49 8.09
C PHE A 64 -6.79 13.63 7.78
N ASP A 65 -7.31 13.75 6.55
CA ASP A 65 -8.49 12.98 6.10
C ASP A 65 -9.70 13.25 7.03
N ALA A 66 -9.87 14.51 7.44
CA ALA A 66 -10.94 14.97 8.32
C ALA A 66 -11.89 15.92 7.58
N GLY A 67 -13.20 15.80 7.85
CA GLY A 67 -14.22 16.69 7.28
C GLY A 67 -14.63 16.33 5.84
N THR A 68 -15.13 17.31 5.10
CA THR A 68 -15.74 17.12 3.77
C THR A 68 -14.72 16.93 2.65
N ASP A 69 -13.49 17.40 2.85
CA ASP A 69 -12.43 17.40 1.84
C ASP A 69 -11.42 16.25 2.03
N ALA A 70 -11.72 15.32 2.93
CA ALA A 70 -10.87 14.22 3.35
C ALA A 70 -10.26 13.42 2.16
N PHE A 71 -11.09 13.15 1.13
CA PHE A 71 -10.65 12.46 -0.09
C PHE A 71 -9.69 13.29 -0.96
N ILE A 72 -9.84 14.62 -0.94
CA ILE A 72 -8.94 15.57 -1.64
C ILE A 72 -7.60 15.63 -0.91
N ASP A 73 -7.60 15.65 0.43
CA ASP A 73 -6.36 15.62 1.22
C ASP A 73 -5.56 14.34 0.93
N THR A 74 -6.24 13.20 0.86
CA THR A 74 -5.60 11.93 0.48
C THR A 74 -4.98 12.02 -0.91
N ALA A 75 -5.69 12.55 -1.90
CA ALA A 75 -5.16 12.75 -3.26
C ALA A 75 -3.97 13.74 -3.31
N ALA A 76 -3.98 14.79 -2.48
CA ALA A 76 -2.90 15.75 -2.38
C ALA A 76 -1.63 15.09 -1.81
N VAL A 77 -1.77 14.26 -0.78
CA VAL A 77 -0.64 13.50 -0.23
C VAL A 77 -0.09 12.51 -1.24
N MET A 78 -0.96 11.77 -1.95
CA MET A 78 -0.54 10.81 -2.98
C MET A 78 0.38 11.42 -4.03
N GLN A 79 0.14 12.66 -4.44
CA GLN A 79 0.96 13.37 -5.42
C GLN A 79 2.35 13.76 -4.92
N ASN A 80 2.61 13.66 -3.61
CA ASN A 80 3.91 13.91 -2.99
C ASN A 80 4.69 12.62 -2.68
N LEU A 81 4.17 11.47 -3.11
CA LEU A 81 4.81 10.17 -2.91
C LEU A 81 5.48 9.71 -4.21
N ASP A 82 6.66 9.10 -4.10
CA ASP A 82 7.31 8.51 -5.28
C ASP A 82 6.66 7.18 -5.69
N LEU A 83 6.09 6.46 -4.73
CA LEU A 83 5.42 5.17 -4.94
C LEU A 83 4.31 4.93 -3.91
N ILE A 84 3.19 4.37 -4.37
CA ILE A 84 2.08 3.95 -3.51
C ILE A 84 1.99 2.43 -3.56
N ILE A 85 2.05 1.77 -2.40
CA ILE A 85 1.85 0.33 -2.27
C ILE A 85 0.52 0.14 -1.54
N THR A 86 -0.39 -0.66 -2.08
CA THR A 86 -1.71 -0.88 -1.47
C THR A 86 -2.33 -2.21 -1.88
N CYS A 87 -3.46 -2.62 -1.31
CA CYS A 87 -4.26 -3.73 -1.84
C CYS A 87 -5.48 -3.20 -2.64
N ASP A 88 -6.33 -4.13 -3.09
CA ASP A 88 -7.58 -3.86 -3.81
C ASP A 88 -8.58 -3.04 -2.98
N THR A 89 -8.46 -1.71 -3.06
CA THR A 89 -9.26 -0.71 -2.31
C THR A 89 -9.48 0.54 -3.17
N SER A 90 -10.32 1.47 -2.69
CA SER A 90 -10.52 2.78 -3.34
C SER A 90 -9.22 3.56 -3.53
N ILE A 91 -8.24 3.39 -2.63
CA ILE A 91 -6.92 4.01 -2.68
C ILE A 91 -6.14 3.57 -3.92
N ALA A 92 -6.21 2.28 -4.30
CA ALA A 92 -5.56 1.80 -5.52
C ALA A 92 -6.13 2.55 -6.74
N HIS A 93 -7.45 2.58 -6.86
CA HIS A 93 -8.12 3.23 -7.99
C HIS A 93 -7.87 4.74 -8.05
N LEU A 94 -7.89 5.44 -6.90
CA LEU A 94 -7.58 6.86 -6.83
C LEU A 94 -6.15 7.12 -7.29
N ALA A 95 -5.17 6.40 -6.75
CA ALA A 95 -3.77 6.56 -7.12
C ALA A 95 -3.51 6.27 -8.61
N GLY A 96 -4.15 5.24 -9.17
CA GLY A 96 -4.09 4.94 -10.60
C GLY A 96 -4.73 6.04 -11.46
N ALA A 97 -5.86 6.59 -11.04
CA ALA A 97 -6.52 7.70 -11.75
C ALA A 97 -5.68 8.99 -11.70
N LEU A 98 -4.92 9.20 -10.63
CA LEU A 98 -3.95 10.29 -10.49
C LEU A 98 -2.63 10.05 -11.26
N GLY A 99 -2.49 8.91 -11.95
CA GLY A 99 -1.29 8.57 -12.71
C GLY A 99 -0.04 8.37 -11.86
N GLN A 100 -0.20 8.07 -10.56
CA GLN A 100 0.93 7.82 -9.67
C GLN A 100 1.50 6.42 -9.91
N PRO A 101 2.81 6.18 -9.68
CA PRO A 101 3.36 4.83 -9.60
C PRO A 101 2.70 4.05 -8.46
N VAL A 102 2.20 2.84 -8.74
CA VAL A 102 1.47 2.05 -7.73
C VAL A 102 1.82 0.57 -7.81
N PHE A 103 2.07 -0.04 -6.66
CA PHE A 103 2.10 -1.51 -6.49
C PHE A 103 0.82 -1.98 -5.79
N VAL A 104 0.07 -2.87 -6.44
CA VAL A 104 -1.18 -3.43 -5.90
C VAL A 104 -0.98 -4.88 -5.48
N LEU A 105 -1.18 -5.17 -4.19
CA LEU A 105 -1.06 -6.49 -3.61
C LEU A 105 -2.42 -7.20 -3.67
N LEU A 106 -2.44 -8.37 -4.31
CA LEU A 106 -3.65 -9.10 -4.64
C LEU A 106 -3.64 -10.50 -4.02
N LYS A 107 -4.78 -10.90 -3.48
CA LYS A 107 -5.04 -12.30 -3.09
C LYS A 107 -4.98 -13.22 -4.32
N GLN A 108 -4.81 -14.52 -4.08
CA GLN A 108 -4.69 -15.52 -5.16
C GLN A 108 -5.83 -15.45 -6.18
N VAL A 109 -7.06 -15.25 -5.70
CA VAL A 109 -8.27 -15.07 -6.53
C VAL A 109 -8.78 -13.63 -6.34
N PRO A 110 -8.32 -12.66 -7.14
CA PRO A 110 -8.73 -11.27 -7.02
C PRO A 110 -10.10 -11.02 -7.68
N ASP A 111 -10.58 -9.78 -7.60
CA ASP A 111 -11.70 -9.32 -8.41
C ASP A 111 -11.35 -9.40 -9.92
N TRP A 112 -12.37 -9.56 -10.77
CA TRP A 112 -12.22 -9.74 -12.21
C TRP A 112 -11.45 -8.60 -12.89
N ARG A 113 -11.51 -7.39 -12.31
CA ARG A 113 -10.80 -6.19 -12.78
C ARG A 113 -9.29 -6.27 -12.60
N TRP A 114 -8.74 -7.34 -12.06
CA TRP A 114 -7.29 -7.50 -11.97
C TRP A 114 -6.76 -8.59 -12.90
N LEU A 115 -7.64 -9.20 -13.70
CA LEU A 115 -7.35 -10.30 -14.61
C LEU A 115 -6.60 -11.44 -13.90
N LEU A 116 -6.04 -12.43 -14.61
CA LEU A 116 -5.33 -13.55 -13.99
C LEU A 116 -3.85 -13.65 -14.40
N ASP A 117 -3.59 -13.54 -15.71
CA ASP A 117 -2.29 -13.91 -16.27
C ASP A 117 -1.44 -12.68 -16.65
N ARG A 118 -1.36 -11.71 -15.72
CA ARG A 118 -0.59 -10.48 -15.92
C ARG A 118 -0.18 -9.78 -14.62
N GLU A 119 0.88 -8.99 -14.71
CA GLU A 119 1.40 -8.15 -13.61
C GLU A 119 1.16 -6.65 -13.83
N ASP A 120 0.46 -6.23 -14.89
CA ASP A 120 0.11 -4.85 -15.20
C ASP A 120 -1.41 -4.63 -15.20
N SER A 121 -1.84 -3.37 -15.15
CA SER A 121 -3.26 -3.00 -15.20
C SER A 121 -3.62 -2.35 -16.54
N PRO A 122 -4.53 -2.95 -17.33
CA PRO A 122 -5.13 -2.32 -18.51
C PRO A 122 -5.79 -0.96 -18.26
N TRP A 123 -6.25 -0.73 -17.03
CA TRP A 123 -6.98 0.48 -16.64
C TRP A 123 -6.04 1.58 -16.15
N TYR A 124 -4.91 1.20 -15.55
CA TYR A 124 -3.98 2.12 -14.89
C TYR A 124 -2.54 1.78 -15.29
N PRO A 125 -1.99 2.43 -16.34
CA PRO A 125 -0.69 2.06 -16.91
C PRO A 125 0.51 2.16 -15.95
N THR A 126 0.37 2.91 -14.85
CA THR A 126 1.41 3.11 -13.83
C THR A 126 1.39 2.05 -12.73
N MET A 127 0.44 1.10 -12.79
CA MET A 127 0.30 0.04 -11.79
C MET A 127 1.10 -1.21 -12.12
N ARG A 128 1.66 -1.82 -11.08
CA ARG A 128 2.16 -3.19 -11.07
C ARG A 128 1.40 -4.04 -10.05
N LEU A 129 1.01 -5.25 -10.43
CA LEU A 129 0.19 -6.17 -9.65
C LEU A 129 1.06 -7.28 -9.06
N PHE A 130 0.94 -7.49 -7.75
CA PHE A 130 1.64 -8.53 -7.00
C PHE A 130 0.62 -9.50 -6.42
N ARG A 131 0.44 -10.64 -7.07
CA ARG A 131 -0.59 -11.62 -6.71
C ARG A 131 -0.01 -12.80 -5.94
N GLN A 132 -0.68 -13.23 -4.88
CA GLN A 132 -0.34 -14.49 -4.21
C GLN A 132 -0.35 -15.67 -5.18
N LYS A 133 0.72 -16.48 -5.14
CA LYS A 133 0.75 -17.78 -5.83
C LYS A 133 -0.12 -18.81 -5.11
N HIS A 134 -0.03 -18.83 -3.78
CA HIS A 134 -0.79 -19.71 -2.90
C HIS A 134 -1.63 -18.90 -1.92
N ARG A 135 -2.89 -19.29 -1.72
CA ARG A 135 -3.78 -18.60 -0.78
C ARG A 135 -3.17 -18.55 0.62
N GLY A 136 -3.03 -17.34 1.15
CA GLY A 136 -2.52 -17.11 2.51
C GLY A 136 -1.01 -16.98 2.61
N ASP A 137 -0.26 -17.31 1.56
CA ASP A 137 1.18 -17.05 1.49
C ASP A 137 1.43 -15.59 1.08
N TRP A 138 1.60 -14.72 2.07
CA TRP A 138 1.91 -13.31 1.88
C TRP A 138 3.40 -13.02 1.95
N ALA A 139 4.20 -13.92 2.53
CA ALA A 139 5.65 -13.75 2.63
C ALA A 139 6.26 -13.66 1.23
N GLU A 140 5.88 -14.57 0.33
CA GLU A 140 6.35 -14.56 -1.06
C GLU A 140 5.99 -13.27 -1.80
N VAL A 141 4.80 -12.69 -1.52
CA VAL A 141 4.38 -11.42 -2.10
C VAL A 141 5.25 -10.28 -1.56
N PHE A 142 5.51 -10.25 -0.25
CA PHE A 142 6.34 -9.21 0.36
C PHE A 142 7.79 -9.26 -0.11
N ASP A 143 8.36 -10.46 -0.29
CA ASP A 143 9.72 -10.61 -0.82
C ASP A 143 9.83 -10.03 -2.24
N ARG A 144 8.85 -10.33 -3.11
CA ARG A 144 8.80 -9.75 -4.47
C ARG A 144 8.60 -8.25 -4.46
N VAL A 145 7.77 -7.73 -3.55
CA VAL A 145 7.55 -6.28 -3.39
C VAL A 145 8.84 -5.61 -2.91
N ALA A 146 9.55 -6.18 -1.94
CA ALA A 146 10.82 -5.64 -1.45
C ALA A 146 11.87 -5.58 -2.56
N GLN A 147 12.02 -6.64 -3.35
CA GLN A 147 12.93 -6.65 -4.50
C GLN A 147 12.52 -5.62 -5.56
N ALA A 148 11.22 -5.51 -5.87
CA ALA A 148 10.72 -4.53 -6.81
C ALA A 148 10.92 -3.09 -6.33
N LEU A 149 10.83 -2.86 -5.02
CA LEU A 149 11.04 -1.57 -4.38
C LEU A 149 12.50 -1.12 -4.47
N GLN A 150 13.44 -2.03 -4.20
CA GLN A 150 14.88 -1.78 -4.39
C GLN A 150 15.18 -1.41 -5.84
N ASN A 151 14.65 -2.19 -6.79
CA ASN A 151 14.83 -1.92 -8.21
C ASN A 151 14.20 -0.59 -8.64
N PHE A 152 12.98 -0.28 -8.16
CA PHE A 152 12.28 0.97 -8.50
C PHE A 152 13.09 2.20 -8.10
N PHE A 153 13.71 2.15 -6.92
CA PHE A 153 14.54 3.23 -6.43
C PHE A 153 16.01 3.12 -6.88
N ASN A 154 16.45 2.06 -7.55
CA ASN A 154 17.87 1.81 -7.82
C ASN A 154 18.71 1.84 -6.52
N LEU A 155 18.35 0.98 -5.57
CA LEU A 155 19.04 0.76 -4.29
C LEU A 155 19.82 -0.55 -4.29
#